data_AF-A0A429HT96-F1
#
_entry.id   AF-A0A429HT96-F1
#
_cell.length_a   1.000
_cell.length_b   1.000
_cell.length_c   1.000
_cell.angle_alpha   90.00
_cell.angle_beta   90.00
_cell.angle_gamma   90.00
#
_symmetry.space_group_name_H-M   'P 1'
#
loop_
_entity.id
_entity.type
_entity.pdbx_description
1 polymer ?
#
loop_
_entity_poly.entity_id
_entity_poly.type
_entity_poly.pdbx_seq_one_letter_code
_entity_poly.pdbx_strand_id
1 'polypeptide(L)'
;MTAQVGDELWDEFHRAVNMTSRELQEWLSVEAAGENSEEVPDRAGRPLGRQVLEILGKRRTDLTDADAAAMRRVVEIIRTQRPAGTDVTAGGADWRHGLMDIGHDPLKPE
;
A
#
# COMPACT_ATOMS: atom_id res chain seq x y z
N MET A 1 14.50 -12.09 -16.40
CA MET A 1 15.57 -11.56 -15.54
C MET A 1 14.91 -11.13 -14.25
N THR A 2 15.41 -11.52 -13.09
CA THR A 2 14.98 -10.96 -11.81
C THR A 2 15.75 -9.67 -11.58
N ALA A 3 15.09 -8.51 -11.54
CA ALA A 3 15.70 -7.32 -11.00
C ALA A 3 16.02 -7.57 -9.52
N GLN A 4 17.30 -7.45 -9.16
CA GLN A 4 17.65 -7.30 -7.74
C GLN A 4 17.04 -5.97 -7.28
N VAL A 5 15.97 -6.04 -6.48
CA VAL A 5 15.46 -4.87 -5.76
C VAL A 5 16.60 -4.38 -4.87
N GLY A 6 17.03 -3.12 -5.06
CA GLY A 6 18.09 -2.50 -4.28
C GLY A 6 17.70 -2.34 -2.80
N ASP A 7 18.71 -2.22 -1.93
CA ASP A 7 18.50 -2.12 -0.47
C ASP A 7 17.58 -0.94 -0.15
N GLU A 8 17.82 0.19 -0.81
CA GLU A 8 17.07 1.42 -0.65
C GLU A 8 15.57 1.25 -0.92
N LEU A 9 15.19 0.67 -2.06
CA LEU A 9 13.78 0.45 -2.40
C LEU A 9 13.11 -0.55 -1.45
N TRP A 10 13.84 -1.58 -1.03
CA TRP A 10 13.34 -2.56 -0.07
C TRP A 10 13.03 -1.90 1.29
N ASP A 11 13.98 -1.16 1.84
CA ASP A 11 13.84 -0.49 3.13
C ASP A 11 12.79 0.61 3.08
N GLU A 12 12.74 1.38 1.99
CA GLU A 12 11.78 2.45 1.78
C GLU A 12 10.35 1.93 1.69
N PHE A 13 10.15 0.82 0.96
CA PHE A 13 8.84 0.16 0.89
C PHE A 13 8.39 -0.34 2.26
N HIS A 14 9.25 -1.04 3.01
CA HIS A 14 8.89 -1.57 4.33
C HIS A 14 8.74 -0.49 5.40
N ARG A 15 9.33 0.70 5.19
CA ARG A 15 9.06 1.88 6.03
C ARG A 15 7.72 2.53 5.68
N ALA A 16 7.38 2.58 4.39
CA ALA A 16 6.15 3.20 3.93
C ALA A 16 4.93 2.32 4.22
N VAL A 17 5.01 1.01 3.99
CA VAL A 17 3.93 0.05 4.27
C VAL A 17 4.00 -0.35 5.74
N ASN A 18 3.19 0.30 6.58
CA ASN A 18 3.19 0.13 8.04
C ASN A 18 2.06 -0.81 8.54
N MET A 19 1.24 -1.34 7.62
CA MET A 19 0.28 -2.40 7.91
C MET A 19 0.94 -3.76 7.68
N THR A 20 0.74 -4.68 8.62
CA THR A 20 1.11 -6.09 8.45
C THR A 20 0.27 -6.72 7.35
N SER A 21 0.76 -7.82 6.75
CA SER A 21 0.01 -8.60 5.76
C SER A 21 -1.38 -8.98 6.27
N ARG A 22 -1.51 -9.32 7.56
CA ARG A 22 -2.79 -9.66 8.18
C ARG A 22 -3.74 -8.46 8.22
N GLU A 23 -3.26 -7.31 8.68
CA GLU A 23 -4.10 -6.10 8.77
C GLU A 23 -4.54 -5.62 7.38
N LEU A 24 -3.65 -5.66 6.39
CA LEU A 24 -3.99 -5.30 5.01
C LEU A 24 -4.99 -6.29 4.41
N GLN A 25 -4.81 -7.59 4.66
CA GLN A 25 -5.76 -8.61 4.21
C GLN A 25 -7.15 -8.44 4.83
N GLU A 26 -7.22 -8.17 6.14
CA GLU A 26 -8.47 -7.90 6.86
C GLU A 26 -9.16 -6.65 6.30
N TRP A 27 -8.40 -5.57 6.11
CA TRP A 27 -8.88 -4.32 5.52
C TRP A 27 -9.49 -4.53 4.13
N LEU A 28 -8.72 -5.12 3.20
CA LEU A 28 -9.16 -5.35 1.83
C LEU A 28 -10.38 -6.28 1.75
N SER A 29 -10.53 -7.20 2.70
CA SER A 29 -11.69 -8.09 2.78
C SER A 29 -12.96 -7.35 3.22
N VAL A 30 -12.85 -6.46 4.21
CA VAL A 30 -13.98 -5.62 4.68
C VAL A 30 -14.42 -4.65 3.58
N GLU A 31 -13.47 -3.97 2.95
CA GLU A 31 -13.77 -3.05 1.84
C GLU A 31 -14.41 -3.77 0.66
N ALA A 32 -13.99 -5.00 0.35
CA ALA A 32 -14.62 -5.82 -0.69
C ALA A 32 -16.05 -6.24 -0.33
N ALA A 33 -16.34 -6.49 0.94
CA ALA A 33 -17.68 -6.84 1.39
C ALA A 33 -18.64 -5.63 1.33
N GLY A 34 -18.16 -4.42 1.63
CA GLY A 34 -18.93 -3.18 1.57
C GLY A 34 -19.28 -2.72 0.15
N GLU A 35 -18.52 -3.15 -0.86
CA GLU A 35 -18.70 -2.77 -2.27
C GLU A 35 -19.74 -3.59 -3.04
N ASN A 36 -20.47 -4.50 -2.38
CA ASN A 36 -21.62 -5.19 -2.97
C ASN A 36 -22.85 -4.27 -3.17
N SER A 37 -22.72 -2.96 -2.94
CA SER A 37 -23.58 -1.91 -3.50
C SER A 37 -22.73 -1.02 -4.41
N GLU A 38 -22.94 -1.20 -5.72
CA GLU A 38 -22.55 -0.30 -6.82
C GLU A 38 -21.03 -0.14 -7.06
N GLU A 39 -20.55 -0.82 -8.10
CA GLU A 39 -19.19 -0.70 -8.65
C GLU A 39 -18.84 0.76 -8.96
N VAL A 40 -17.87 1.32 -8.24
CA VAL A 40 -17.20 2.57 -8.64
C VAL A 40 -15.84 2.22 -9.27
N PRO A 41 -15.59 2.53 -10.55
CA PRO A 41 -14.45 1.99 -11.30
C PRO A 41 -13.07 2.57 -10.96
N ASP A 42 -12.94 3.48 -9.99
CA ASP A 42 -11.71 4.29 -9.83
C ASP A 42 -10.83 3.89 -8.64
N ARG A 43 -10.88 2.62 -8.21
CA ARG A 43 -10.01 2.09 -7.14
C ARG A 43 -8.72 1.49 -7.71
N ALA A 44 -7.81 2.34 -8.17
CA ALA A 44 -6.42 1.93 -8.47
C ALA A 44 -5.73 1.23 -7.27
N GLY A 45 -6.22 1.48 -6.04
CA GLY A 45 -5.73 0.88 -4.80
C GLY A 45 -6.06 -0.61 -4.62
N ARG A 46 -7.13 -1.15 -5.21
CA ARG A 46 -7.53 -2.57 -4.98
C ARG A 46 -6.62 -3.60 -5.66
N PRO A 47 -6.29 -3.44 -6.95
CA PRO A 47 -5.27 -4.28 -7.59
C PRO A 47 -3.89 -4.09 -6.94
N LEU A 48 -3.53 -2.84 -6.60
CA LEU A 48 -2.23 -2.51 -6.02
C LEU A 48 -2.08 -3.05 -4.59
N GLY A 49 -3.13 -2.97 -3.76
CA GLY A 49 -3.17 -3.52 -2.41
C GLY A 49 -3.02 -5.04 -2.37
N ARG A 50 -3.65 -5.76 -3.30
CA ARG A 50 -3.42 -7.20 -3.48
C ARG A 50 -1.97 -7.48 -3.85
N GLN A 51 -1.39 -6.66 -4.73
CA GLN A 51 0.02 -6.81 -5.10
C GLN A 51 0.96 -6.51 -3.93
N VAL A 52 0.65 -5.52 -3.08
CA VAL A 52 1.39 -5.25 -1.82
C VAL A 52 1.33 -6.46 -0.90
N LEU A 53 0.16 -7.08 -0.74
CA LEU A 53 0.00 -8.28 0.09
C LEU A 53 0.87 -9.44 -0.40
N GLU A 54 0.89 -9.68 -1.72
CA GLU A 54 1.78 -10.67 -2.34
C GLU A 54 3.26 -10.34 -2.11
N ILE A 55 3.65 -9.08 -2.24
CA ILE A 55 5.04 -8.62 -2.01
C ILE A 55 5.47 -8.84 -0.56
N LEU A 56 4.62 -8.52 0.41
CA LEU A 56 4.90 -8.73 1.84
C LEU A 56 5.08 -10.22 2.20
N GLY A 57 4.55 -11.13 1.37
CA GLY A 57 4.73 -12.58 1.52
C GLY A 57 5.99 -13.15 0.84
N LYS A 58 6.69 -12.37 0.01
CA LYS A 58 7.84 -12.82 -0.77
C LYS A 58 9.16 -12.52 -0.06
N ARG A 59 10.17 -13.36 -0.31
CA ARG A 59 11.57 -12.99 0.01
C ARG A 59 12.05 -11.98 -1.02
N ARG A 60 12.94 -11.09 -0.62
CA ARG A 60 13.54 -10.09 -1.52
C ARG A 60 14.16 -10.68 -2.80
N THR A 61 14.74 -11.88 -2.70
CA THR A 61 15.35 -12.60 -3.84
C THR A 61 14.33 -13.11 -4.85
N ASP A 62 13.08 -13.25 -4.43
CA ASP A 62 11.99 -13.83 -5.21
C ASP A 62 11.12 -12.74 -5.87
N LEU A 63 11.47 -11.46 -5.64
CA LEU A 63 10.78 -10.33 -6.25
C LEU A 63 11.06 -10.25 -7.75
N THR A 64 10.01 -9.94 -8.49
CA THR A 64 10.04 -9.71 -9.94
C THR A 64 10.18 -8.22 -10.27
N ASP A 65 10.44 -7.91 -11.53
CA ASP A 65 10.47 -6.53 -12.03
C ASP A 65 9.12 -5.83 -11.83
N ALA A 66 8.02 -6.58 -11.94
CA ALA A 66 6.67 -6.09 -11.69
C ALA A 66 6.43 -5.78 -10.21
N ASP A 67 6.96 -6.62 -9.31
CA ASP A 67 6.93 -6.36 -7.87
C ASP A 67 7.73 -5.09 -7.54
N ALA A 68 8.92 -4.95 -8.10
CA ALA A 68 9.75 -3.75 -7.93
C ALA A 68 9.05 -2.48 -8.44
N ALA A 69 8.34 -2.56 -9.57
CA ALA A 69 7.56 -1.45 -10.10
C ALA A 69 6.41 -1.05 -9.15
N ALA A 70 5.69 -2.02 -8.60
CA ALA A 70 4.64 -1.78 -7.63
C ALA A 70 5.19 -1.18 -6.33
N MET A 71 6.33 -1.67 -5.82
CA MET A 71 6.98 -1.10 -4.64
C MET A 71 7.28 0.40 -4.83
N ARG A 72 7.89 0.78 -5.97
CA ARG A 72 8.18 2.19 -6.28
C ARG A 72 6.90 3.01 -6.34
N ARG A 73 5.86 2.48 -6.96
CA ARG A 73 4.58 3.18 -7.12
C ARG A 73 3.90 3.43 -5.78
N VAL A 74 3.85 2.44 -4.90
CA VAL A 74 3.27 2.54 -3.55
C VAL A 74 3.98 3.61 -2.74
N VAL A 75 5.31 3.55 -2.73
CA VAL A 75 6.16 4.51 -2.04
C VAL A 75 5.94 5.94 -2.55
N GLU A 76 5.86 6.13 -3.87
CA GLU A 76 5.56 7.44 -4.49
C GLU A 76 4.18 7.95 -4.06
N ILE A 77 3.15 7.11 -4.10
CA ILE A 77 1.79 7.47 -3.68
C ILE A 77 1.77 7.88 -2.20
N ILE A 78 2.42 7.14 -1.31
CA ILE A 78 2.46 7.46 0.12
C ILE A 78 3.20 8.78 0.35
N ARG A 79 4.35 8.99 -0.31
CA ARG A 79 5.13 10.23 -0.18
C ARG A 79 4.38 11.46 -0.68
N THR A 80 3.68 11.33 -1.80
CA THR A 80 2.93 12.44 -2.40
C THR A 80 1.69 12.79 -1.58
N GLN A 81 1.05 11.79 -0.95
CA GLN A 81 -0.14 11.99 -0.12
C GLN A 81 0.15 12.30 1.35
N ARG A 82 1.37 12.02 1.84
CA ARG A 82 1.85 12.40 3.18
C ARG A 82 3.16 13.21 3.12
N PRO A 83 3.13 14.45 2.61
CA PRO A 83 4.24 15.38 2.78
C PRO A 83 4.56 15.60 4.27
N ALA A 84 5.82 15.87 4.59
CA ALA A 84 6.22 16.20 5.95
C ALA A 84 5.41 17.39 6.50
N GLY A 85 4.80 17.24 7.68
CA GLY A 85 3.96 18.26 8.31
C GLY A 85 2.47 18.22 7.92
N THR A 86 2.02 17.19 7.19
CA THR A 86 0.60 16.99 6.90
C THR A 86 -0.17 16.66 8.18
N ASP A 87 -1.22 17.44 8.46
CA ASP A 87 -2.17 17.11 9.51
C ASP A 87 -3.04 15.93 9.07
N VAL A 88 -2.79 14.77 9.67
CA VAL A 88 -3.51 13.53 9.40
C VAL A 88 -5.01 13.69 9.68
N THR A 89 -5.40 14.60 10.57
CA THR A 89 -6.81 14.86 10.89
C THR A 89 -7.54 15.68 9.82
N ALA A 90 -6.80 16.40 8.97
CA ALA A 90 -7.36 17.22 7.89
C ALA A 90 -7.66 16.43 6.60
N GLY A 91 -7.06 15.26 6.41
CA GLY A 91 -7.19 14.46 5.17
C GLY A 91 -8.57 13.81 4.98
N GLY A 92 -9.35 13.63 6.04
CA GLY A 92 -10.66 12.98 5.98
C GLY A 92 -10.60 11.45 5.84
N ALA A 93 -11.77 10.80 5.89
CA ALA A 93 -11.88 9.34 5.89
C ALA A 93 -11.48 8.70 4.56
N ASP A 94 -11.89 9.29 3.43
CA ASP A 94 -11.63 8.72 2.09
C ASP A 94 -10.13 8.70 1.75
N TRP A 95 -9.41 9.76 2.11
CA TRP A 95 -7.95 9.81 1.96
C TRP A 95 -7.25 8.74 2.79
N ARG A 96 -7.68 8.57 4.06
CA ARG A 96 -7.14 7.52 4.93
C ARG A 96 -7.41 6.13 4.34
N HIS A 97 -8.63 5.87 3.88
CA HIS A 97 -8.99 4.60 3.26
C HIS A 97 -8.15 4.32 2.02
N GLY A 98 -7.92 5.33 1.16
CA GLY A 98 -7.07 5.18 -0.02
C GLY A 98 -5.60 4.85 0.31
N LEU A 99 -5.07 5.34 1.43
CA LEU A 99 -3.74 4.95 1.91
C LEU A 99 -3.74 3.53 2.49
N MET A 100 -4.79 3.16 3.24
CA MET A 100 -4.92 1.82 3.80
C MET A 100 -5.11 0.76 2.72
N ASP A 101 -5.72 1.10 1.59
CA ASP A 101 -5.85 0.22 0.42
C ASP A 101 -4.48 -0.24 -0.14
N ILE A 102 -3.41 0.51 0.12
CA ILE A 102 -2.03 0.15 -0.29
C ILE A 102 -1.13 -0.22 0.90
N GLY A 103 -1.71 -0.43 2.08
CA GLY A 103 -0.98 -0.91 3.27
C GLY A 103 -0.35 0.18 4.14
N HIS A 104 -0.79 1.43 4.01
CA HIS A 104 -0.37 2.54 4.88
C HIS A 104 -1.53 3.05 5.73
N ASP A 105 -1.47 2.90 7.04
CA ASP A 105 -2.37 3.59 7.97
C ASP A 105 -1.69 4.85 8.52
N PRO A 106 -2.13 6.06 8.12
CA PRO A 106 -1.52 7.31 8.59
C PRO A 106 -1.78 7.60 10.08
N LEU A 107 -2.70 6.88 10.73
CA LEU A 107 -2.95 7.00 12.18
C LEU A 107 -2.12 6.02 13.01
N LYS A 108 -1.36 5.12 12.39
CA LYS A 108 -0.43 4.27 13.12
C LYS A 108 0.74 5.10 13.65
N PRO A 109 1.14 4.91 14.92
CA PRO A 109 2.35 5.52 15.44
C PRO A 109 3.56 4.99 14.64
N GLU A 110 4.55 5.87 14.41
CA GLU A 110 5.83 5.54 13.77
C GLU A 110 6.72 4.65 14.66
#